data_AF-A0A1Q6GU97-F1
#
_entry.id   AF-A0A1Q6GU97-F1
#
_cell.length_a   1.000
_cell.length_b   1.000
_cell.length_c   1.000
_cell.angle_alpha   90.00
_cell.angle_beta   90.00
_cell.angle_gamma   90.00
#
_symmetry.space_group_name_H-M   'P 1'
#
loop_
_entity.id
_entity.type
_entity.pdbx_description
1 polymer ?
#
loop_
_entity_poly.entity_id
_entity_poly.type
_entity_poly.pdbx_seq_one_letter_code
_entity_poly.pdbx_strand_id
1 'polypeptide(L)' 'MLNEEVLKIVLNDKTFGQREAATIVGGRGRLFRLVGSGAIRAEKKPANRQNGRWYCNAFDVLKHAALK' A
#
# COMPACT_ATOMS: atom_id res chain seq x y z
N MET A 1 -19.33 -11.02 -4.43
CA MET A 1 -18.05 -11.19 -3.71
C MET A 1 -16.94 -10.75 -4.64
N LEU A 2 -15.97 -9.98 -4.14
CA LEU A 2 -14.83 -9.53 -4.94
C LEU A 2 -13.86 -10.72 -5.10
N ASN A 3 -13.48 -11.07 -6.33
CA ASN A 3 -12.57 -12.19 -6.56
C ASN A 3 -11.14 -11.76 -6.23
N GLU A 4 -10.65 -12.19 -5.06
CA GLU A 4 -9.32 -11.84 -4.55
C GLU A 4 -8.20 -12.32 -5.49
N GLU A 5 -8.38 -13.44 -6.19
CA GLU A 5 -7.40 -13.95 -7.14
C GLU A 5 -7.27 -13.03 -8.36
N VAL A 6 -8.40 -12.59 -8.93
CA VAL A 6 -8.41 -11.64 -10.05
C VAL A 6 -7.76 -10.33 -9.65
N LEU A 7 -8.07 -9.81 -8.46
CA LEU A 7 -7.40 -8.61 -7.95
C LEU A 7 -5.91 -8.80 -7.78
N LYS A 8 -5.47 -9.94 -7.26
CA LYS A 8 -4.05 -10.24 -7.09
C LYS A 8 -3.35 -10.32 -8.45
N ILE A 9 -3.96 -10.94 -9.46
CA ILE A 9 -3.41 -11.00 -10.81
C ILE A 9 -3.18 -9.58 -11.37
N VAL A 10 -4.16 -8.68 -11.21
CA VAL A 10 -4.14 -7.35 -11.83
C VAL A 10 -3.30 -6.34 -11.05
N LEU A 11 -3.25 -6.44 -9.71
CA LEU A 11 -2.73 -5.38 -8.84
C LEU A 11 -1.41 -5.73 -8.15
N ASN A 12 -0.96 -6.98 -8.19
CA ASN A 12 0.24 -7.40 -7.46
C ASN A 12 1.55 -6.77 -8.01
N ASP A 13 1.55 -6.29 -9.26
CA ASP A 13 2.66 -5.55 -9.88
C ASP A 13 2.43 -4.02 -9.91
N LYS A 14 1.28 -3.55 -9.40
CA LYS A 14 0.93 -2.12 -9.36
C LYS A 14 1.22 -1.54 -7.99
N THR A 15 1.37 -0.23 -7.95
CA THR A 15 1.64 0.50 -6.71
C THR A 15 0.83 1.78 -6.63
N PHE A 16 0.39 2.11 -5.42
CA PHE A 16 -0.11 3.43 -5.08
C PHE A 16 1.00 4.30 -4.46
N GLY A 17 0.87 5.61 -4.63
CA GLY A 17 1.71 6.56 -3.90
C GLY A 17 1.33 6.61 -2.41
N GLN A 18 2.25 7.07 -1.56
CA GLN A 18 2.03 7.14 -0.10
C GLN A 18 0.70 7.76 0.32
N ARG A 19 0.34 8.90 -0.27
CA ARG A 19 -0.86 9.67 0.13
C ARG A 19 -2.13 8.91 -0.22
N GLU A 20 -2.18 8.36 -1.42
CA GLU A 20 -3.29 7.55 -1.90
C GLU A 20 -3.45 6.28 -1.06
N ALA A 21 -2.35 5.53 -0.86
CA ALA A 21 -2.35 4.35 0.00
C ALA A 21 -2.81 4.68 1.43
N ALA A 22 -2.33 5.80 2.00
CA ALA A 22 -2.73 6.25 3.32
C ALA A 22 -4.22 6.57 3.39
N THR A 23 -4.79 7.21 2.36
CA THR A 23 -6.23 7.47 2.28
C THR A 23 -7.02 6.17 2.26
N ILE A 24 -6.62 5.20 1.43
CA ILE A 24 -7.33 3.92 1.25
C ILE A 24 -7.34 3.09 2.54
N VAL A 25 -6.21 2.98 3.24
CA VAL A 25 -6.11 2.16 4.46
C VAL A 25 -6.64 2.86 5.72
N GLY A 26 -7.19 4.07 5.59
CA GLY A 26 -7.79 4.84 6.69
C GLY A 26 -6.82 5.76 7.45
N GLY A 27 -5.58 5.94 6.99
CA GLY A 27 -4.68 7.00 7.46
C GLY A 27 -3.20 6.64 7.38
N ARG A 28 -2.34 7.67 7.44
CA ARG A 28 -0.88 7.51 7.33
C ARG A 28 -0.26 6.69 8.47
N GLY A 29 -0.73 6.90 9.71
CA GLY A 29 -0.24 6.13 10.86
C GLY A 29 -0.52 4.63 10.71
N ARG A 30 -1.71 4.26 10.21
CA ARG A 30 -2.06 2.87 9.92
C ARG A 30 -1.26 2.30 8.76
N LEU A 31 -1.08 3.06 7.67
CA LEU A 31 -0.22 2.66 6.55
C LEU A 31 1.18 2.28 7.04
N PHE A 32 1.82 3.12 7.85
CA PHE A 32 3.17 2.84 8.35
C PHE A 32 3.23 1.63 9.27
N ARG A 33 2.20 1.38 10.08
CA ARG A 33 2.13 0.16 10.89
C ARG A 33 2.06 -1.09 10.01
N LEU A 34 1.22 -1.08 8.98
CA LEU A 34 1.06 -2.20 8.04
C LEU A 34 2.31 -2.45 7.21
N VAL A 35 3.00 -1.39 6.77
CA VAL A 35 4.28 -1.50 6.08
C VAL A 35 5.35 -2.04 7.04
N GLY A 36 5.43 -1.51 8.25
CA GLY A 36 6.40 -1.94 9.27
C GLY A 36 6.21 -3.39 9.72
N SER A 37 5.00 -3.92 9.67
CA SER A 37 4.71 -5.34 9.94
C SER A 37 4.86 -6.25 8.72
N GLY A 38 5.16 -5.72 7.54
CA GLY A 38 5.24 -6.48 6.29
C GLY A 38 3.88 -6.84 5.66
N ALA A 39 2.77 -6.35 6.21
CA ALA A 39 1.43 -6.58 5.68
C ALA A 39 1.17 -5.82 4.36
N ILE A 40 1.87 -4.70 4.16
CA ILE A 40 1.91 -3.98 2.87
C ILE A 40 3.36 -3.91 2.41
N ARG A 41 3.66 -4.56 1.28
CA ARG A 41 4.95 -4.40 0.61
C ARG A 41 5.07 -2.96 0.12
N ALA A 42 6.17 -2.29 0.45
CA ALA A 42 6.42 -0.94 -0.02
C ALA A 42 7.90 -0.68 -0.27
N GLU A 43 8.19 0.09 -1.31
CA GLU A 43 9.53 0.53 -1.63
C GLU A 43 9.63 2.05 -1.52
N LYS A 44 10.71 2.53 -0.89
CA LYS A 44 11.07 3.94 -0.88
C LYS A 44 12.15 4.20 -1.92
N LYS A 45 11.91 5.09 -2.88
CA LYS A 45 12.87 5.44 -3.94
C LYS A 45 13.19 6.94 -3.94
N PRO A 46 14.47 7.34 -3.80
CA PRO A 46 15.59 6.53 -3.32
C PRO A 46 15.44 6.17 -1.82
N ALA A 47 15.91 5.00 -1.42
CA ALA A 47 15.71 4.46 -0.07
C ALA A 47 16.42 5.29 1.01
N ASN A 48 17.56 5.86 0.67
CA ASN A 48 18.45 6.61 1.58
C ASN A 48 18.10 8.10 1.74
N ARG A 49 17.01 8.60 1.14
CA ARG A 49 16.58 10.00 1.33
C ARG A 49 15.35 10.08 2.22
N GLN A 50 15.32 11.08 3.10
CA GLN A 50 14.14 11.39 3.91
C GLN A 50 12.89 11.58 3.05
N ASN A 51 13.02 12.30 1.93
CA ASN A 51 11.94 12.65 0.99
C ASN A 51 11.82 11.69 -0.21
N GLY A 52 12.36 10.47 -0.12
CA GLY A 52 12.12 9.44 -1.13
C GLY A 52 10.63 9.15 -1.29
N ARG A 53 10.17 8.98 -2.54
CA ARG A 53 8.78 8.62 -2.83
C ARG A 53 8.52 7.18 -2.41
N TRP A 54 7.36 6.94 -1.83
CA TRP A 54 6.93 5.60 -1.47
C TRP A 54 6.01 5.03 -2.54
N TYR A 55 6.19 3.75 -2.79
CA TYR A 55 5.42 2.93 -3.71
C TYR A 55 4.90 1.74 -2.92
N CYS A 56 3.62 1.77 -2.58
CA CYS A 56 2.96 0.72 -1.77
C CYS A 56 2.21 -0.23 -2.70
N ASN A 57 2.39 -1.54 -2.53
CA ASN A 57 1.75 -2.55 -3.37
C ASN A 57 0.23 -2.39 -3.38
N ALA A 58 -0.36 -2.32 -4.57
CA ALA A 58 -1.77 -1.97 -4.72
C ALA A 58 -2.70 -3.07 -4.20
N PHE A 59 -2.38 -4.34 -4.43
CA PHE A 59 -3.16 -5.46 -3.90
C PHE A 59 -3.19 -5.46 -2.37
N ASP A 60 -2.02 -5.35 -1.74
CA ASP A 60 -1.90 -5.33 -0.28
C ASP A 60 -2.66 -4.14 0.33
N VAL A 61 -2.57 -2.96 -0.30
CA VAL A 61 -3.29 -1.75 0.12
C VAL A 61 -4.81 -1.97 0.07
N LEU A 62 -5.35 -2.51 -1.03
CA LEU A 62 -6.80 -2.76 -1.15
C LEU A 62 -7.27 -3.85 -0.18
N LYS A 63 -6.46 -4.87 0.08
CA LYS A 63 -6.76 -5.91 1.07
C LYS A 63 -6.93 -5.34 2.48
N HIS A 64 -6.25 -4.25 2.78
CA HIS A 64 -6.32 -3.54 4.06
C HIS A 64 -7.10 -2.21 3.99
N ALA A 65 -7.90 -2.02 2.94
CA ALA A 65 -8.75 -0.85 2.79
C ALA A 65 -9.71 -0.73 3.98
N ALA A 66 -10.00 0.50 4.37
CA ALA A 66 -10.93 0.78 5.45
C ALA A 66 -11.83 1.95 5.07
N LEU A 67 -13.13 1.74 5.20
CA LEU A 67 -14.09 2.85 5.18
C LEU A 67 -13.83 3.70 6.42
N LYS A 68 -13.77 5.02 6.21
CA LYS A 68 -13.77 5.98 7.30
C LYS A 68 -15.19 6.26 7.76
#